data_AF-A0A7X7G3U6-F1
#
_entry.id   AF-A0A7X7G3U6-F1
#
_cell.length_a   1.000
_cell.length_b   1.000
_cell.length_c   1.000
_cell.angle_alpha   90.00
_cell.angle_beta   90.00
_cell.angle_gamma   90.00
#
_symmetry.space_group_name_H-M   'P 1'
#
loop_
_entity.id
_entity.type
_entity.pdbx_description
1 polymer ?
#
loop_
_entity_poly.entity_id
_entity_poly.type
_entity_poly.pdbx_seq_one_letter_code
_entity_poly.pdbx_strand_id
1 'polypeptide(L)' 'MPDADKQKEAKLFSEDIPAKAPVFSIKGSSQLDWGMKNRLARVFDPATGRTVMLAVDHG' A
#
# COMPACT_ATOMS: atom_id res chain seq x y z
N MET A 1 -9.41 44.93 -3.46
CA MET A 1 -9.31 43.81 -4.43
C MET A 1 -9.65 42.54 -3.67
N PRO A 2 -10.88 42.00 -3.78
CA PRO A 2 -11.16 40.66 -3.29
C PRO A 2 -10.61 39.63 -4.29
N ASP A 3 -10.21 38.46 -3.81
CA ASP A 3 -9.70 37.30 -4.56
C ASP A 3 -8.18 37.16 -4.81
N ALA A 4 -7.32 37.82 -4.03
CA ALA A 4 -5.89 37.45 -3.97
C ALA A 4 -5.60 36.36 -2.90
N ASP A 5 -6.46 36.23 -1.88
CA ASP A 5 -6.22 35.32 -0.74
C ASP A 5 -6.64 33.86 -1.00
N LYS A 6 -7.36 33.59 -2.10
CA LYS A 6 -7.75 32.22 -2.49
C LYS A 6 -6.74 31.51 -3.39
N GLN A 7 -5.67 32.19 -3.82
CA GLN A 7 -4.66 31.62 -4.73
C GLN A 7 -3.57 30.80 -4.02
N LYS A 8 -3.65 30.65 -2.70
CA LYS A 8 -2.67 29.94 -1.90
C LYS A 8 -3.33 29.00 -0.90
N GLU A 9 -4.14 28.06 -1.38
CA GLU A 9 -3.95 26.70 -0.86
C GLU A 9 -2.53 26.30 -1.27
N ALA A 10 -1.57 26.74 -0.45
CA ALA A 10 -0.15 26.57 -0.70
C ALA A 10 0.08 25.07 -0.89
N LYS A 11 0.63 24.69 -2.06
CA LYS A 11 0.95 23.31 -2.35
C LYS A 11 1.91 22.81 -1.27
N LEU A 12 1.39 22.06 -0.30
CA LEU A 12 2.12 21.52 0.84
C LEU A 12 2.86 20.26 0.38
N PHE A 13 4.01 20.46 -0.28
CA PHE A 13 4.81 19.37 -0.85
C PHE A 13 5.62 18.59 0.20
N SER A 14 5.62 19.02 1.47
CA SER A 14 6.32 18.34 2.56
C SER A 14 7.81 18.14 2.24
N GLU A 15 8.51 19.19 1.81
CA GLU A 15 9.91 19.17 1.35
C GLU A 15 10.88 18.59 2.39
N ASP A 16 10.56 18.73 3.68
CA ASP A 16 11.35 18.21 4.80
C ASP A 16 11.13 16.71 5.06
N ILE A 17 10.10 16.10 4.46
CA ILE A 17 9.72 14.71 4.70
C ILE A 17 10.10 13.84 3.50
N PRO A 18 11.14 12.98 3.62
CA PRO A 18 11.52 12.10 2.52
C PRO A 18 10.43 11.05 2.26
N ALA A 19 10.14 10.83 0.99
CA ALA A 19 9.25 9.74 0.56
C ALA A 19 9.85 8.38 0.95
N LYS A 20 9.05 7.52 1.58
CA LYS A 20 9.45 6.17 1.99
C LYS A 20 8.77 5.13 1.12
N ALA A 21 9.53 4.13 0.68
CA ALA A 21 8.97 2.95 0.02
C ALA A 21 8.48 1.93 1.07
N PRO A 22 7.19 1.55 1.09
CA PRO A 22 6.69 0.54 2.01
C PRO A 22 7.24 -0.84 1.65
N VAL A 23 7.67 -1.59 2.67
CA VAL A 23 8.17 -2.96 2.52
C VAL A 23 7.01 -3.96 2.47
N PHE A 24 7.10 -4.97 1.61
CA PHE A 24 6.14 -6.07 1.58
C PHE A 24 6.59 -7.20 2.50
N SER A 25 5.77 -7.54 3.50
CA SER A 25 6.13 -8.37 4.66
C SER A 25 6.02 -9.88 4.44
N ILE A 26 5.41 -10.34 3.34
CA ILE A 26 5.30 -11.77 3.06
C ILE A 26 6.68 -12.35 2.74
N LYS A 27 7.04 -13.40 3.48
CA LYS A 27 8.33 -14.08 3.39
C LYS A 27 8.68 -14.39 1.94
N GLY A 28 9.89 -13.99 1.52
CA GLY A 28 10.41 -14.26 0.17
C GLY A 28 9.70 -13.51 -0.97
N SER A 29 8.75 -12.62 -0.68
CA SER A 29 7.91 -11.96 -1.70
C SER A 29 8.20 -10.46 -1.89
N SER A 30 9.26 -9.94 -1.27
CA SER A 30 9.58 -8.50 -1.25
C SER A 30 9.99 -7.94 -2.62
N GLN A 31 10.53 -8.78 -3.51
CA GLN A 31 11.00 -8.40 -4.86
C GLN A 31 9.99 -8.70 -5.97
N LEU A 32 8.79 -9.16 -5.62
CA LEU A 32 7.74 -9.39 -6.62
C LEU A 32 7.15 -8.06 -7.14
N ASP A 33 6.63 -8.09 -8.37
CA ASP A 33 5.89 -6.97 -8.93
C ASP A 33 4.63 -6.66 -8.13
N TRP A 34 4.14 -5.42 -8.25
CA TRP A 34 2.96 -4.96 -7.52
C TRP A 34 1.74 -5.88 -7.71
N GLY A 35 1.51 -6.36 -8.94
CA GLY A 35 0.40 -7.26 -9.23
C GLY A 35 0.45 -8.60 -8.49
N MET A 36 1.65 -9.13 -8.25
CA MET A 36 1.82 -10.34 -7.44
C MET A 36 1.65 -10.04 -5.95
N LYS A 37 2.25 -8.95 -5.46
CA LYS A 37 2.10 -8.49 -4.07
C LYS A 37 0.63 -8.27 -3.71
N ASN A 38 -0.14 -7.63 -4.59
CA ASN A 38 -1.56 -7.37 -4.41
C ASN A 38 -2.40 -8.65 -4.34
N ARG A 39 -2.08 -9.66 -5.15
CA ARG A 39 -2.76 -10.97 -5.08
C ARG A 39 -2.45 -11.69 -3.77
N LEU A 40 -1.19 -11.73 -3.37
CA LEU A 40 -0.77 -12.36 -2.12
C LEU A 40 -1.38 -11.68 -0.89
N ALA A 41 -1.52 -10.35 -0.90
CA ALA A 41 -2.17 -9.60 0.18
C ALA A 41 -3.67 -9.92 0.35
N ARG A 42 -4.31 -10.57 -0.64
CA ARG A 42 -5.70 -11.08 -0.53
C ARG A 42 -5.77 -12.48 0.06
N VAL A 43 -4.67 -13.23 -0.01
CA VAL A 43 -4.54 -14.57 0.57
C VAL A 43 -4.06 -14.46 2.02
N PHE A 44 -2.99 -13.70 2.24
CA PHE A 44 -2.39 -13.47 3.54
C PHE A 44 -2.76 -12.09 4.06
N ASP A 45 -3.34 -12.05 5.25
CA ASP A 45 -3.67 -10.81 5.95
C ASP A 45 -2.40 -9.95 6.13
N PRO A 46 -2.36 -8.68 5.69
CA PRO A 46 -1.17 -7.83 5.79
C PRO A 46 -0.71 -7.52 7.22
N ALA A 47 -1.61 -7.54 8.20
CA ALA A 47 -1.30 -7.27 9.61
C ALA A 47 -0.73 -8.51 10.31
N THR A 48 -1.20 -9.71 9.96
CA THR A 48 -0.75 -10.96 10.63
C THR A 48 0.19 -11.82 9.81
N GLY A 49 0.26 -11.63 8.49
CA GLY A 49 1.01 -12.45 7.55
C GLY A 49 0.48 -13.87 7.39
N ARG A 50 -0.77 -14.15 7.82
CA ARG A 50 -1.37 -15.49 7.88
C ARG A 50 -2.64 -15.58 7.05
N THR A 51 -3.09 -16.80 6.81
CA THR A 51 -4.34 -17.10 6.11
C THR A 51 -5.08 -18.24 6.80
N VAL A 52 -6.41 -18.21 6.72
CA VAL A 52 -7.27 -19.37 6.97
C VAL A 52 -7.99 -19.63 5.65
N MET A 53 -7.68 -20.76 5.01
CA MET A 53 -8.23 -21.13 3.72
C MET A 53 -9.09 -22.37 3.89
N LEU A 54 -10.37 -22.26 3.54
CA LEU A 54 -11.28 -23.39 3.44
C LEU A 54 -11.22 -23.93 2.02
N ALA A 55 -10.66 -25.12 1.86
CA ALA A 55 -10.68 -25.84 0.59
C ALA A 55 -11.95 -26.71 0.49
N VAL A 56 -12.68 -26.59 -0.61
CA VAL A 56 -13.84 -27.42 -0.93
C VAL A 56 -13.72 -27.88 -2.38
N ASP A 57 -12.71 -28.71 -2.62
CA ASP A 57 -12.28 -29.21 -3.93
C ASP A 57 -12.40 -30.75 -4.05
N HIS A 58 -13.28 -31.36 -3.24
CA HIS A 58 -13.50 -32.82 -3.10
C HIS A 58 -14.25 -33.49 -4.27
N GLY A 59 -14.24 -32.88 -5.46
CA GLY A 59 -14.88 -33.43 -6.66
C GLY A 59 -14.24 -34.73 -7.15
#